data_AF-A0A0C2ZT99-F1
#
_entry.id   AF-A0A0C2ZT99-F1
#
_cell.length_a   1.000
_cell.length_b   1.000
_cell.length_c   1.000
_cell.angle_alpha   90.00
_cell.angle_beta   90.00
_cell.angle_gamma   90.00
#
_symmetry.space_group_name_H-M   'P 1'
#
loop_
_entity.id
_entity.type
_entity.pdbx_description
1 polymer ?
#
loop_
_entity_poly.entity_id
_entity_poly.type
_entity_poly.pdbx_seq_one_letter_code
_entity_poly.pdbx_strand_id
1 'polypeptide(L)'
;MNTLFKISVLIFLCFSSSTLLFAHDRSEKLILVQGIVLNLYYEDKYIEIKRAELFYGYGMLDKNRVFIAYQDPEYGAEAVARLDVLNVHDGNTTKLTIIGSSGESHFDVYPYTGHIAYNDSDGIHLMIVHEDNSIVIHDLVKDSSAWGVFWVDKNTIGTMLWEEKRNEFKKIDVSHLLK
;
A
#
# COMPACT_ATOMS: atom_id res chain seq x y z
N MET A 1 31.45 2.16 17.08
CA MET A 1 30.39 1.64 16.19
C MET A 1 30.81 1.92 14.76
N ASN A 2 31.07 0.86 13.98
CA ASN A 2 31.90 0.93 12.77
C ASN A 2 31.10 1.40 11.54
N THR A 3 31.63 2.36 10.78
CA THR A 3 30.97 3.03 9.64
C THR A 3 30.54 2.06 8.54
N LEU A 4 31.20 0.89 8.45
CA LEU A 4 30.85 -0.21 7.54
C LEU A 4 29.47 -0.83 7.83
N PHE A 5 29.00 -0.83 9.09
CA PHE A 5 27.69 -1.38 9.45
C PHE A 5 26.52 -0.50 8.95
N LYS A 6 26.76 0.81 8.83
CA LYS A 6 25.74 1.76 8.33
C LYS A 6 25.53 1.66 6.82
N ILE A 7 26.56 1.25 6.07
CA ILE A 7 26.48 1.10 4.60
C ILE A 7 25.76 -0.20 4.24
N SER A 8 25.93 -1.28 5.01
CA SER A 8 25.23 -2.55 4.79
C SER A 8 23.72 -2.45 5.01
N VAL A 9 23.27 -1.63 5.98
CA VAL A 9 21.83 -1.39 6.23
C VAL A 9 21.19 -0.56 5.12
N LEU A 10 21.95 0.34 4.49
CA LEU A 10 21.45 1.17 3.40
C LEU A 10 21.31 0.39 2.08
N ILE A 11 22.20 -0.59 1.82
CA ILE A 11 22.14 -1.41 0.60
C ILE A 11 21.03 -2.47 0.70
N PHE A 12 20.66 -2.93 1.90
CA PHE A 12 19.58 -3.92 2.05
C PHE A 12 18.17 -3.32 1.91
N LEU A 13 18.00 -2.01 2.10
CA LEU A 13 16.73 -1.30 1.89
C LEU A 13 16.44 -0.99 0.41
N CYS A 14 17.40 -1.17 -0.50
CA CYS A 14 17.22 -0.92 -1.94
C CYS A 14 16.89 -2.19 -2.75
N PHE A 15 16.85 -3.37 -2.13
CA PHE A 15 16.69 -4.67 -2.82
C PHE A 15 15.55 -5.55 -2.33
N SER A 16 14.53 -5.01 -1.65
CA SER A 16 13.22 -5.70 -1.60
C SER A 16 12.46 -5.51 -2.92
N SER A 17 13.16 -5.74 -4.03
CA SER A 17 12.61 -6.02 -5.34
C SER A 17 11.95 -7.39 -5.30
N SER A 18 10.62 -7.39 -5.40
CA SER A 18 9.86 -8.31 -6.24
C SER A 18 10.33 -9.77 -6.25
N THR A 19 10.12 -10.53 -5.17
CA THR A 19 10.06 -11.99 -5.27
C THR A 19 8.68 -12.41 -5.78
N LEU A 20 8.52 -12.29 -7.10
CA LEU A 20 7.47 -12.96 -7.86
C LEU A 20 7.84 -14.46 -7.92
N LEU A 21 7.25 -15.28 -7.05
CA LEU A 21 7.22 -16.73 -7.23
C LEU A 21 5.86 -17.11 -7.84
N PHE A 22 5.88 -17.51 -9.10
CA PHE A 22 4.79 -18.24 -9.73
C PHE A 22 4.74 -19.66 -9.13
N ALA A 23 3.66 -19.98 -8.42
CA ALA A 23 3.26 -21.36 -8.11
C ALA A 23 1.73 -21.45 -7.93
N HIS A 24 1.09 -21.97 -8.98
CA HIS A 24 -0.13 -22.78 -9.04
C HIS A 24 -1.13 -22.80 -7.85
N ASP A 25 -2.35 -22.36 -8.18
CA ASP A 25 -3.69 -22.85 -7.77
C ASP A 25 -4.01 -23.03 -6.27
N ARG A 26 -4.75 -22.04 -5.73
CA ARG A 26 -5.50 -22.04 -4.45
C ARG A 26 -4.75 -21.97 -3.11
N SER A 27 -3.48 -21.59 -3.07
CA SER A 27 -2.90 -21.13 -1.80
C SER A 27 -2.94 -19.61 -1.74
N GLU A 28 -3.79 -19.08 -0.85
CA GLU A 28 -3.82 -17.65 -0.54
C GLU A 28 -2.40 -17.18 -0.17
N LYS A 29 -1.94 -16.08 -0.79
CA LYS A 29 -0.62 -15.48 -0.57
C LYS A 29 -0.49 -15.04 0.90
N LEU A 30 0.66 -15.34 1.50
CA LEU A 30 1.01 -14.92 2.86
C LEU A 30 1.82 -13.62 2.80
N ILE A 31 1.37 -12.57 3.49
CA ILE A 31 2.16 -11.35 3.66
C ILE A 31 2.68 -11.25 5.08
N LEU A 32 3.99 -11.00 5.19
CA LEU A 32 4.69 -10.79 6.45
C LEU A 32 5.23 -9.35 6.45
N VAL A 33 5.04 -8.63 7.57
CA VAL A 33 5.71 -7.35 7.77
C VAL A 33 6.86 -7.56 8.75
N GLN A 34 8.02 -7.00 8.41
CA GLN A 34 9.18 -6.86 9.29
C GLN A 34 9.60 -5.38 9.24
N GLY A 35 9.87 -4.78 10.40
CA GLY A 35 10.23 -3.37 10.48
C GLY A 35 10.82 -3.00 11.83
N ILE A 36 11.54 -1.88 11.93
CA ILE A 36 12.22 -1.45 13.16
C ILE A 36 11.24 -1.34 14.34
N VAL A 37 10.01 -0.86 14.10
CA VAL A 37 8.98 -0.77 15.14
C VAL A 37 8.49 -2.16 15.56
N LEU A 38 8.34 -3.09 14.62
CA LEU A 38 7.99 -4.48 14.93
C LEU A 38 9.12 -5.18 15.69
N ASN A 39 10.39 -4.88 15.40
CA ASN A 39 11.53 -5.42 16.15
C ASN A 39 11.52 -4.98 17.62
N LEU A 40 11.07 -3.75 17.92
CA LEU A 40 10.97 -3.25 19.30
C LEU A 40 9.91 -3.99 20.13
N TYR A 41 8.84 -4.49 19.50
CA TYR A 41 7.73 -5.15 20.19
C TYR A 41 7.73 -6.68 20.08
N TYR A 42 8.36 -7.23 19.04
CA TYR A 42 8.26 -8.65 18.70
C TYR A 42 9.61 -9.37 18.59
N GLU A 43 10.72 -8.76 19.00
CA GLU A 43 12.04 -9.41 19.09
C GLU A 43 12.45 -10.11 17.77
N ASP A 44 12.45 -9.37 16.66
CA ASP A 44 12.77 -9.88 15.31
C ASP A 44 11.81 -10.96 14.75
N LYS A 45 10.61 -11.12 15.31
CA LYS A 45 9.60 -12.03 14.75
C LYS A 45 8.83 -11.39 13.60
N TYR A 46 8.55 -12.19 12.58
CA TYR A 46 7.61 -11.85 11.52
C TYR A 46 6.18 -11.94 12.05
N ILE A 47 5.36 -10.92 11.74
CA ILE A 47 3.92 -10.97 11.98
C ILE A 47 3.23 -11.22 10.65
N GLU A 48 2.41 -12.27 10.61
CA GLU A 48 1.45 -12.48 9.54
C GLU A 48 0.38 -11.39 9.61
N ILE A 49 0.30 -10.55 8.59
CA ILE A 49 -0.67 -9.45 8.56
C ILE A 49 -2.00 -9.89 7.96
N LYS A 50 -1.94 -10.75 6.93
CA LYS A 50 -3.09 -11.26 6.21
C LYS A 50 -2.68 -12.38 5.28
N ARG A 51 -3.61 -13.30 5.07
CA ARG A 51 -3.61 -14.27 4.00
C ARG A 51 -4.77 -13.98 3.05
N ALA A 52 -4.49 -13.81 1.76
CA ALA A 52 -5.49 -13.53 0.73
C ALA A 52 -5.01 -13.98 -0.66
N GLU A 53 -5.93 -14.26 -1.58
CA GLU A 53 -5.61 -14.69 -2.94
C GLU A 53 -4.78 -13.66 -3.71
N LEU A 54 -5.20 -12.39 -3.65
CA LEU A 54 -4.55 -11.28 -4.32
C LEU A 54 -4.43 -10.07 -3.40
N PHE A 55 -3.26 -9.42 -3.43
CA PHE A 55 -2.94 -8.22 -2.67
C PHE A 55 -2.71 -7.05 -3.60
N TYR A 56 -3.22 -5.89 -3.20
CA TYR A 56 -3.10 -4.65 -3.95
C TYR A 56 -2.17 -3.64 -3.29
N GLY A 57 -1.91 -3.78 -1.99
CA GLY A 57 -0.89 -3.04 -1.26
C GLY A 57 -1.01 -3.18 0.26
N TYR A 58 0.03 -2.79 0.98
CA TYR A 58 0.06 -2.75 2.43
C TYR A 58 1.14 -1.77 2.92
N GLY A 59 1.03 -1.31 4.16
CA GLY A 59 2.07 -0.50 4.79
C GLY A 59 1.69 0.03 6.16
N MET A 60 2.68 0.53 6.91
CA MET A 60 2.44 1.12 8.23
C MET A 60 1.70 2.44 8.09
N LEU A 61 0.55 2.57 8.77
CA LEU A 61 -0.14 3.84 8.95
C LEU A 61 0.53 4.65 10.07
N ASP A 62 0.92 3.95 11.13
CA ASP A 62 1.67 4.49 12.26
C ASP A 62 2.40 3.35 12.99
N LYS A 63 2.93 3.62 14.19
CA LYS A 63 3.68 2.63 14.98
C LYS A 63 2.89 1.35 15.33
N ASN A 64 1.55 1.40 15.29
CA ASN A 64 0.68 0.35 15.80
C ASN A 64 -0.27 -0.21 14.74
N ARG A 65 -0.43 0.47 13.61
CA ARG A 65 -1.45 0.13 12.62
C ARG A 65 -0.85 -0.14 11.24
N VAL A 66 -1.27 -1.23 10.61
CA VAL A 66 -0.92 -1.61 9.24
C VAL A 66 -2.17 -1.51 8.37
N PHE A 67 -2.08 -0.73 7.30
CA PHE A 67 -3.07 -0.74 6.22
C PHE A 67 -2.86 -1.95 5.32
N ILE A 68 -3.97 -2.56 4.89
CA ILE A 68 -3.97 -3.77 4.05
C ILE A 68 -5.06 -3.61 2.99
N ALA A 69 -4.70 -3.75 1.73
CA ALA A 69 -5.62 -3.78 0.59
C ALA A 69 -5.46 -5.11 -0.17
N TYR A 70 -6.55 -5.84 -0.32
CA TYR A 70 -6.57 -7.15 -0.94
C TYR A 70 -7.90 -7.42 -1.65
N GLN A 71 -7.95 -8.43 -2.52
CA GLN A 71 -9.16 -8.77 -3.26
C GLN A 71 -10.29 -9.15 -2.30
N ASP A 72 -11.46 -8.53 -2.50
CA ASP A 72 -12.63 -8.90 -1.72
C ASP A 72 -13.10 -10.31 -2.12
N PRO A 73 -13.17 -11.28 -1.18
CA PRO A 73 -13.49 -12.66 -1.48
C PRO A 73 -14.95 -12.86 -1.96
N GLU A 74 -15.84 -11.90 -1.70
CA GLU A 74 -17.24 -11.96 -2.15
C GLU A 74 -17.38 -11.51 -3.61
N TYR A 75 -16.34 -10.85 -4.15
CA TYR A 75 -16.31 -10.37 -5.53
C TYR A 75 -15.30 -11.19 -6.33
N GLY A 76 -15.80 -12.10 -7.16
CA GLY A 76 -14.96 -12.92 -8.06
C GLY A 76 -14.30 -12.14 -9.21
N ALA A 77 -14.42 -10.81 -9.23
CA ALA A 77 -13.81 -9.95 -10.23
C ALA A 77 -12.52 -9.32 -9.67
N GLU A 78 -11.41 -9.46 -10.43
CA GLU A 78 -10.19 -8.69 -10.24
C GLU A 78 -10.57 -7.19 -10.33
N ALA A 79 -10.42 -6.44 -9.22
CA ALA A 79 -10.46 -4.97 -9.10
C ALA A 79 -10.95 -4.47 -7.74
N VAL A 80 -11.83 -5.25 -7.11
CA VAL A 80 -12.56 -4.82 -5.91
C VAL A 80 -11.70 -5.09 -4.68
N ALA A 81 -11.20 -4.02 -4.08
CA ALA A 81 -10.30 -4.06 -2.94
C ALA A 81 -11.10 -3.95 -1.63
N ARG A 82 -10.99 -4.96 -0.77
CA ARG A 82 -11.33 -4.84 0.65
C ARG A 82 -10.17 -4.19 1.37
N LEU A 83 -10.48 -3.16 2.16
CA LEU A 83 -9.51 -2.40 2.93
C LEU A 83 -9.67 -2.69 4.41
N ASP A 84 -8.57 -3.08 5.03
CA ASP A 84 -8.51 -3.43 6.44
C ASP A 84 -7.37 -2.64 7.13
N VAL A 85 -7.52 -2.44 8.44
CA VAL A 85 -6.44 -1.99 9.33
C VAL A 85 -6.20 -3.05 10.39
N LEU A 86 -4.97 -3.56 10.44
CA LEU A 86 -4.49 -4.44 11.49
C LEU A 86 -3.84 -3.61 12.60
N ASN A 87 -4.30 -3.79 13.84
CA ASN A 87 -3.56 -3.34 15.00
C ASN A 87 -2.50 -4.40 15.35
N VAL A 88 -1.24 -4.01 15.26
CA VAL A 88 -0.11 -4.94 15.45
C VAL A 88 -0.07 -5.49 16.87
N HIS A 89 -0.46 -4.71 17.88
CA HIS A 89 -0.33 -5.07 19.29
C HIS A 89 -1.22 -6.25 19.69
N ASP A 90 -2.48 -6.22 19.28
CA ASP A 90 -3.49 -7.21 19.66
C ASP A 90 -3.85 -8.15 18.51
N GLY A 91 -3.37 -7.89 17.29
CA GLY A 91 -3.66 -8.67 16.09
C GLY A 91 -5.07 -8.45 15.55
N ASN A 92 -5.85 -7.52 16.11
CA ASN A 92 -7.22 -7.28 15.69
C ASN A 92 -7.26 -6.53 14.36
N THR A 93 -8.11 -6.99 13.45
CA THR A 93 -8.33 -6.35 12.15
C THR A 93 -9.67 -5.61 12.14
N THR A 94 -9.64 -4.35 11.71
CA THR A 94 -10.84 -3.52 11.50
C THR A 94 -11.06 -3.33 10.00
N LYS A 95 -12.25 -3.67 9.51
CA LYS A 95 -12.64 -3.36 8.13
C LYS A 95 -12.90 -1.87 7.98
N LEU A 96 -12.26 -1.23 7.01
CA LEU A 96 -12.49 0.18 6.67
C LEU A 96 -13.66 0.30 5.69
N THR A 97 -13.47 -0.22 4.49
CA THR A 97 -14.43 -0.10 3.39
C THR A 97 -14.07 -1.09 2.26
N ILE A 98 -14.85 -1.08 1.19
CA ILE A 98 -14.56 -1.75 -0.07
C ILE A 98 -14.51 -0.66 -1.15
N ILE A 99 -13.47 -0.66 -1.99
CA ILE A 99 -13.32 0.30 -3.09
C ILE A 99 -12.97 -0.39 -4.41
N GLY A 100 -13.16 0.34 -5.51
CA GLY A 100 -12.85 -0.10 -6.86
C GLY A 100 -14.07 -0.59 -7.65
N SER A 101 -14.02 -0.38 -8.96
CA SER A 101 -15.08 -0.73 -9.90
C SER A 101 -14.47 -1.13 -11.24
N SER A 102 -14.02 -2.39 -11.36
CA SER A 102 -13.28 -2.95 -12.51
C SER A 102 -11.87 -2.37 -12.73
N GLY A 103 -10.95 -3.16 -13.31
CA GLY A 103 -9.54 -2.77 -13.54
C GLY A 103 -8.56 -3.21 -12.44
N GLU A 104 -7.28 -2.81 -12.54
CA GLU A 104 -6.28 -3.13 -11.51
C GLU A 104 -6.13 -1.97 -10.50
N SER A 105 -6.45 -2.25 -9.24
CA SER A 105 -6.21 -1.31 -8.13
C SER A 105 -4.82 -1.52 -7.55
N HIS A 106 -4.06 -0.43 -7.36
CA HIS A 106 -2.77 -0.47 -6.65
C HIS A 106 -2.78 0.53 -5.50
N PHE A 107 -2.11 0.19 -4.40
CA PHE A 107 -2.00 1.03 -3.22
C PHE A 107 -0.55 1.14 -2.78
N ASP A 108 -0.10 2.35 -2.49
CA ASP A 108 1.22 2.62 -1.92
C ASP A 108 1.10 3.51 -0.68
N VAL A 109 1.72 3.09 0.41
CA VAL A 109 1.64 3.75 1.71
C VAL A 109 2.93 4.50 1.97
N TYR A 110 2.87 5.81 2.17
CA TYR A 110 4.06 6.59 2.50
C TYR A 110 4.54 6.24 3.91
N PRO A 111 5.74 5.66 4.09
CA PRO A 111 6.14 5.05 5.36
C PRO A 111 6.31 6.03 6.51
N TYR A 112 6.40 7.34 6.24
CA TYR A 112 6.61 8.35 7.27
C TYR A 112 5.32 9.01 7.77
N THR A 113 4.25 9.02 6.96
CA THR A 113 2.99 9.68 7.33
C THR A 113 1.80 8.72 7.35
N GLY A 114 1.94 7.52 6.78
CA GLY A 114 0.84 6.59 6.63
C GLY A 114 -0.18 7.00 5.58
N HIS A 115 0.07 8.07 4.81
CA HIS A 115 -0.83 8.48 3.73
C HIS A 115 -0.77 7.46 2.59
N ILE A 116 -1.93 7.16 2.00
CA ILE A 116 -2.06 6.11 1.00
C ILE A 116 -2.34 6.76 -0.35
N ALA A 117 -1.47 6.55 -1.32
CA ALA A 117 -1.76 6.85 -2.71
C ALA A 117 -2.35 5.59 -3.34
N TYR A 118 -3.45 5.71 -4.07
CA TYR A 118 -4.01 4.57 -4.77
C TYR A 118 -4.61 4.96 -6.11
N ASN A 119 -4.77 3.97 -6.99
CA ASN A 119 -5.52 4.12 -8.23
C ASN A 119 -6.65 3.08 -8.27
N ASP A 120 -7.72 3.45 -8.95
CA ASP A 120 -8.79 2.55 -9.39
C ASP A 120 -9.19 2.92 -10.82
N SER A 121 -10.37 2.46 -11.28
CA SER A 121 -10.90 2.81 -12.60
C SER A 121 -11.34 4.26 -12.75
N ASP A 122 -11.66 4.93 -11.64
CA ASP A 122 -12.15 6.30 -11.62
C ASP A 122 -11.00 7.31 -11.60
N GLY A 123 -9.81 6.88 -11.19
CA GLY A 123 -8.56 7.59 -11.40
C GLY A 123 -7.54 7.39 -10.30
N ILE A 124 -6.95 8.49 -9.84
CA ILE A 124 -5.88 8.51 -8.84
C ILE A 124 -6.33 9.31 -7.64
N HIS A 125 -6.06 8.75 -6.47
CA HIS A 125 -6.60 9.19 -5.21
C HIS A 125 -5.53 9.25 -4.12
N LEU A 126 -5.75 10.13 -3.16
CA LEU A 126 -5.04 10.17 -1.88
C LEU A 126 -6.03 9.82 -0.76
N MET A 127 -5.74 8.75 -0.04
CA MET A 127 -6.49 8.33 1.14
C MET A 127 -5.71 8.62 2.42
N ILE A 128 -6.41 9.18 3.40
CA ILE A 128 -5.93 9.41 4.76
C ILE A 128 -6.80 8.58 5.70
N VAL A 129 -6.16 7.76 6.53
CA VAL A 129 -6.81 6.96 7.57
C VAL A 129 -6.50 7.58 8.93
N HIS A 130 -7.50 8.16 9.57
CA HIS A 130 -7.37 8.77 10.90
C HIS A 130 -7.21 7.72 12.00
N GLU A 131 -6.81 8.15 13.21
CA GLU A 131 -6.58 7.26 14.36
C GLU A 131 -7.80 6.44 14.76
N ASP A 132 -9.01 6.97 14.55
CA ASP A 132 -10.28 6.29 14.78
C ASP A 132 -10.72 5.36 13.64
N ASN A 133 -9.82 5.14 12.66
CA ASN A 133 -10.06 4.39 11.42
C ASN A 133 -11.12 5.01 10.50
N SER A 134 -11.52 6.27 10.72
CA SER A 134 -12.26 7.01 9.71
C SER A 134 -11.36 7.35 8.52
N ILE A 135 -11.96 7.43 7.33
CA ILE A 135 -11.22 7.65 6.08
C ILE A 135 -11.64 8.95 5.42
N VAL A 136 -10.67 9.65 4.82
CA VAL A 136 -10.87 10.77 3.91
C VAL A 136 -10.19 10.43 2.59
N ILE A 137 -10.89 10.65 1.48
CA ILE A 137 -10.39 10.40 0.12
C ILE A 137 -10.39 11.71 -0.65
N HIS A 138 -9.27 12.03 -1.27
CA HIS A 138 -9.11 13.16 -2.18
C HIS A 138 -8.85 12.65 -3.60
N ASP A 139 -9.74 13.01 -4.52
CA ASP A 139 -9.53 12.76 -5.94
C ASP A 139 -8.42 13.67 -6.47
N LEU A 140 -7.38 13.10 -7.07
CA LEU A 140 -6.24 13.85 -7.62
C LEU A 140 -6.33 13.98 -9.14
N VAL A 141 -6.71 12.90 -9.81
CA VAL A 141 -6.93 12.83 -11.25
C VAL A 141 -8.16 11.98 -11.49
N LYS A 142 -9.14 12.47 -12.25
CA LYS A 142 -10.39 11.79 -12.56
C LYS A 142 -10.42 11.26 -13.99
N ASP A 143 -11.28 10.28 -14.24
CA ASP A 143 -11.65 9.78 -15.57
C ASP A 143 -10.44 9.34 -16.41
N SER A 144 -9.39 8.87 -15.75
CA SER A 144 -8.11 8.51 -16.37
C SER A 144 -7.72 7.10 -15.94
N SER A 145 -7.50 6.21 -16.90
CA SER A 145 -6.95 4.89 -16.58
C SER A 145 -5.49 5.06 -16.18
N ALA A 146 -5.21 4.83 -14.91
CA ALA A 146 -3.87 4.91 -14.35
C ALA A 146 -3.33 3.50 -14.10
N TRP A 147 -2.02 3.34 -14.31
CA TRP A 147 -1.27 2.13 -14.06
C TRP A 147 -0.12 2.46 -13.11
N GLY A 148 -0.12 1.79 -11.97
CA GLY A 148 0.86 2.03 -10.94
C GLY A 148 0.69 3.39 -10.27
N VAL A 149 0.80 3.37 -8.95
CA VAL A 149 0.77 4.56 -8.11
C VAL A 149 1.80 4.35 -7.03
N PHE A 150 2.66 5.35 -6.84
CA PHE A 150 3.72 5.26 -5.85
C PHE A 150 4.18 6.63 -5.37
N TRP A 151 4.68 6.70 -4.16
CA TRP A 151 5.29 7.92 -3.63
C TRP A 151 6.67 8.15 -4.24
N VAL A 152 6.86 9.31 -4.85
CA VAL A 152 8.17 9.76 -5.35
C VAL A 152 8.96 10.42 -4.22
N ASP A 153 8.26 11.21 -3.42
CA ASP A 153 8.77 11.87 -2.20
C ASP A 153 7.59 12.20 -1.27
N LYS A 154 7.85 12.90 -0.15
CA LYS A 154 6.83 13.21 0.87
C LYS A 154 5.62 14.00 0.39
N ASN A 155 5.71 14.66 -0.76
CA ASN A 155 4.69 15.56 -1.29
C ASN A 155 4.27 15.19 -2.72
N THR A 156 4.86 14.15 -3.32
CA THR A 156 4.70 13.88 -4.75
C THR A 156 4.33 12.43 -4.99
N ILE A 157 3.24 12.21 -5.70
CA ILE A 157 2.80 10.90 -6.18
C ILE A 157 3.16 10.75 -7.66
N GLY A 158 3.71 9.60 -8.03
CA GLY A 158 4.04 9.20 -9.38
C GLY A 158 3.07 8.15 -9.90
N THR A 159 2.79 8.18 -11.20
CA THR A 159 1.87 7.25 -11.86
C THR A 159 2.13 7.18 -13.37
N MET A 160 1.71 6.10 -14.02
CA MET A 160 1.61 6.04 -15.48
C MET A 160 0.15 6.24 -15.89
N LEU A 161 -0.17 7.28 -16.64
CA LEU A 161 -1.48 7.46 -17.24
C LEU A 161 -1.54 6.81 -18.63
N TRP A 162 -2.65 6.13 -18.91
CA TRP A 162 -2.99 5.66 -20.25
C TRP A 162 -3.88 6.69 -20.94
N GLU A 163 -3.27 7.61 -21.68
CA GLU A 163 -3.97 8.65 -22.45
C GLU A 163 -3.75 8.42 -23.95
N GLU A 164 -4.81 8.45 -24.74
CA GLU A 164 -4.74 8.45 -26.22
C GLU A 164 -3.84 7.35 -26.84
N LYS A 165 -3.79 6.15 -26.24
CA LYS A 165 -2.95 5.00 -26.64
C LYS A 165 -1.45 5.20 -26.39
N ARG A 166 -1.06 6.08 -25.47
CA ARG A 166 0.31 6.24 -24.99
C ARG A 166 0.34 6.20 -23.46
N ASN A 167 1.45 5.68 -22.95
CA ASN A 167 1.76 5.71 -21.53
C ASN A 167 2.56 6.98 -21.23
N GLU A 168 2.04 7.84 -20.37
CA GLU A 168 2.74 9.03 -19.89
C GLU A 168 3.00 8.94 -18.38
N PHE A 169 4.25 9.20 -17.97
CA PHE A 169 4.57 9.30 -16.55
C PHE A 169 4.18 10.68 -16.02
N LYS A 170 3.33 10.71 -14.99
CA LYS A 170 2.87 11.95 -14.36
C LYS A 170 3.31 12.00 -12.91
N LYS A 171 3.70 13.20 -12.47
CA LYS A 171 3.96 13.55 -11.07
C LYS A 171 2.87 14.50 -10.58
N ILE A 172 2.29 14.21 -9.42
CA ILE A 172 1.19 14.95 -8.83
C ILE A 172 1.68 15.50 -7.49
N ASP A 173 1.71 16.82 -7.35
CA ASP A 173 2.03 17.50 -6.09
C ASP A 173 0.79 17.54 -5.18
N VAL A 174 0.91 16.92 -4.00
CA VAL A 174 -0.13 16.85 -2.98
C VAL A 174 0.19 17.67 -1.74
N SER A 175 1.25 18.48 -1.76
CA SER A 175 1.69 19.30 -0.61
C SER A 175 0.61 20.22 -0.04
N HIS A 176 -0.39 20.59 -0.84
CA HIS A 176 -1.53 21.41 -0.42
C HIS A 176 -2.60 20.65 0.37
N LEU A 177 -2.64 19.32 0.26
CA LEU A 177 -3.59 18.44 0.95
C LEU A 177 -3.02 17.88 2.26
N LEU A 178 -1.70 17.93 2.44
CA LEU A 178 -1.00 17.36 3.60
C LEU A 178 -0.73 18.37 4.72
N LYS A 179 -1.43 19.51 4.73
CA LYS A 179 -1.22 20.62 5.68
C LYS A 179 -2.16 20.57 6.87
#